data_AF-R6YRJ2-F1
#
_entry.id   AF-R6YRJ2-F1
#
_cell.length_a   1.000
_cell.length_b   1.000
_cell.length_c   1.000
_cell.angle_alpha   90.00
_cell.angle_beta   90.00
_cell.angle_gamma   90.00
#
_symmetry.space_group_name_H-M   'P 1'
#
loop_
_entity.id
_entity.type
_entity.pdbx_description
1 polymer ?
#
loop_
_entity_poly.entity_id
_entity_poly.type
_entity_poly.pdbx_seq_one_letter_code
_entity_poly.pdbx_strand_id
1 'polypeptide(L)'
;MFSVVLPADAYTSFVSSCLREGLHLQRVLWVHTKPDIPAKRVLMTFVKQAVDETEQEHLTVEVSRHVYSPEYVSLLKDFYLKL
;
A
#
# COMPACT_ATOMS: atom_id res chain seq x y z
N MET A 1 5.33 3.33 -15.11
CA MET A 1 4.66 3.06 -13.83
C MET A 1 5.21 4.03 -12.80
N PHE A 2 4.36 4.64 -11.98
CA PHE A 2 4.76 5.52 -10.89
C PHE A 2 4.20 4.94 -9.59
N SER A 3 5.06 4.69 -8.60
CA SER A 3 4.65 4.13 -7.31
C SER A 3 5.12 5.01 -6.17
N VAL A 4 4.27 5.15 -5.14
CA VAL A 4 4.51 6.05 -4.01
C VAL A 4 3.95 5.47 -2.72
N VAL A 5 4.64 5.72 -1.60
CA VAL A 5 4.14 5.43 -0.25
C VAL A 5 3.87 6.74 0.47
N LEU A 6 2.64 6.93 0.94
CA LEU A 6 2.23 8.15 1.66
C LEU A 6 1.51 7.81 2.96
N PRO A 7 1.38 8.78 3.89
CA PRO A 7 0.37 8.72 4.94
C PRO A 7 -1.02 8.43 4.37
N ALA A 8 -1.80 7.58 5.05
CA ALA A 8 -3.10 7.13 4.54
C ALA A 8 -4.13 8.27 4.38
N ASP A 9 -4.03 9.33 5.19
CA ASP A 9 -4.88 10.53 5.11
C ASP A 9 -4.63 11.38 3.85
N ALA A 10 -3.49 11.21 3.19
CA ALA A 10 -3.18 11.87 1.91
C ALA A 10 -3.78 11.16 0.68
N TYR A 11 -4.38 9.97 0.85
CA TYR A 11 -4.86 9.14 -0.26
C TYR A 11 -5.76 9.90 -1.24
N THR A 12 -6.87 10.48 -0.74
CA THR A 12 -7.90 11.08 -1.59
C THR A 12 -7.38 12.30 -2.36
N SER A 13 -6.61 13.17 -1.68
CA SER A 13 -6.06 14.38 -2.31
C SER A 13 -5.00 14.03 -3.35
N PHE A 14 -4.15 13.02 -3.06
CA PHE A 14 -3.10 12.59 -3.97
C PHE A 14 -3.64 11.89 -5.21
N VAL A 15 -4.58 10.94 -5.06
CA VAL A 15 -5.24 10.27 -6.19
C VAL A 15 -5.92 11.31 -7.10
N SER A 16 -6.61 12.27 -6.51
CA SER A 16 -7.24 13.36 -7.27
C SER A 16 -6.21 14.21 -8.02
N SER A 17 -5.01 14.42 -7.46
CA SER A 17 -3.94 15.14 -8.14
C SER A 17 -3.35 14.34 -9.29
N CYS A 18 -3.07 13.05 -9.10
CA CYS A 18 -2.58 12.17 -10.16
C CYS A 18 -3.55 12.10 -11.34
N LEU A 19 -4.85 12.00 -11.06
CA LEU A 19 -5.86 11.93 -12.13
C LEU A 19 -5.84 13.19 -13.02
N ARG A 20 -5.64 14.37 -12.44
CA ARG A 20 -5.51 15.63 -13.22
C ARG A 20 -4.27 15.64 -14.12
N GLU A 21 -3.22 14.94 -13.73
CA GLU A 21 -1.99 14.78 -14.51
C GLU A 21 -2.06 13.60 -15.51
N GLY A 22 -3.23 12.99 -15.70
CA GLY A 22 -3.42 11.84 -16.60
C GLY A 22 -2.84 10.54 -16.07
N LEU A 23 -2.72 10.40 -14.74
CA LEU A 23 -2.29 9.18 -14.07
C LEU A 23 -3.47 8.51 -13.38
N HIS A 24 -3.76 7.27 -13.77
CA HIS A 24 -4.85 6.46 -13.24
C HIS A 24 -4.32 5.50 -12.18
N LEU A 25 -5.06 5.39 -11.07
CA LEU A 25 -4.72 4.50 -9.97
C LEU A 25 -4.95 3.04 -10.40
N GLN A 26 -3.87 2.28 -10.51
CA GLN A 26 -3.92 0.86 -10.89
C GLN A 26 -4.05 -0.04 -9.67
N ARG A 27 -3.28 0.23 -8.62
CA ARG A 27 -3.21 -0.62 -7.42
C ARG A 27 -3.05 0.23 -6.17
N VAL A 28 -3.70 -0.20 -5.10
CA VAL A 28 -3.58 0.37 -3.76
C VAL A 28 -3.37 -0.76 -2.75
N LEU A 29 -2.36 -0.59 -1.90
CA LEU A 29 -2.08 -1.46 -0.76
C LEU A 29 -2.15 -0.65 0.53
N TRP A 30 -3.12 -0.97 1.37
CA TRP A 30 -3.31 -0.36 2.69
C TRP A 30 -2.43 -1.04 3.73
N VAL A 31 -1.55 -0.29 4.39
CA VAL A 31 -0.61 -0.84 5.36
C VAL A 31 -1.06 -0.55 6.79
N HIS A 32 -1.50 -1.61 7.46
CA HIS A 32 -1.96 -1.63 8.84
C HIS A 32 -0.82 -2.03 9.77
N THR A 33 -0.63 -1.30 10.86
CA THR A 33 0.38 -1.69 11.85
C THR A 33 -0.04 -2.93 12.65
N LYS A 34 -1.34 -3.07 12.92
CA LYS A 34 -1.96 -4.17 13.69
C LYS A 34 -3.35 -4.49 13.10
N PRO A 35 -3.93 -5.65 13.41
CA PRO A 35 -5.32 -5.95 13.04
C PRO A 35 -6.26 -4.88 13.61
N ASP A 36 -7.35 -4.62 12.90
CA ASP A 36 -8.47 -3.77 13.34
C ASP A 36 -8.13 -2.29 13.61
N ILE A 37 -6.90 -1.85 13.32
CA ILE A 37 -6.50 -0.44 13.38
C ILE A 37 -6.46 0.13 11.95
N PRO A 38 -6.91 1.37 11.71
CA PRO A 38 -6.80 2.01 10.41
C PRO A 38 -5.37 2.00 9.85
N ALA A 39 -5.26 1.89 8.53
CA ALA A 39 -3.98 1.98 7.84
C ALA A 39 -3.31 3.32 8.14
N LYS A 40 -2.00 3.29 8.41
CA LYS A 40 -1.22 4.53 8.61
C LYS A 40 -0.52 4.99 7.34
N ARG A 41 -0.28 4.04 6.43
CA ARG A 41 0.36 4.29 5.14
C ARG A 41 -0.43 3.60 4.05
N VAL A 42 -0.31 4.15 2.86
CA VAL A 42 -0.86 3.57 1.65
C VAL A 42 0.23 3.56 0.59
N LEU A 43 0.43 2.40 -0.03
CA LEU A 43 1.26 2.26 -1.23
C LEU A 43 0.30 2.32 -2.42
N MET A 44 0.59 3.19 -3.38
CA MET A 44 -0.22 3.36 -4.57
C MET A 44 0.66 3.23 -5.81
N THR A 45 0.10 2.63 -6.85
CA THR A 45 0.73 2.50 -8.16
C THR A 45 -0.18 3.09 -9.22
N PHE A 46 0.39 3.97 -10.04
CA PHE A 46 -0.31 4.69 -11.10
C PHE A 46 0.30 4.38 -12.48
N VAL A 47 -0.57 4.41 -13.48
CA VAL A 47 -0.23 4.20 -14.90
C VAL A 47 -0.87 5.29 -15.76
N LYS A 48 -0.40 5.45 -17.00
CA LYS A 48 -0.94 6.45 -17.94
C LYS A 48 -2.18 5.95 -18.68
N GLN A 49 -2.33 4.63 -18.78
CA GLN A 49 -3.46 3.99 -19.41
C GLN A 49 -4.69 4.12 -18.51
N ALA A 50 -5.87 4.15 -19.11
CA ALA A 50 -7.11 4.00 -18.36
C ALA A 50 -7.10 2.66 -17.61
N VAL A 51 -7.65 2.68 -16.40
CA VAL A 51 -7.80 1.52 -15.52
C VAL A 51 -9.30 1.36 -15.26
N ASP A 52 -9.85 0.18 -15.57
CA ASP A 52 -11.27 -0.12 -15.36
C ASP A 52 -11.57 -0.32 -13.87
N GLU A 53 -10.71 -1.05 -13.17
CA GLU A 53 -10.83 -1.33 -11.74
C GLU A 53 -9.46 -1.23 -11.05
N THR A 54 -9.42 -0.55 -9.91
CA THR A 54 -8.22 -0.46 -9.07
C THR A 54 -8.08 -1.73 -8.22
N GLU A 55 -6.95 -2.42 -8.32
CA GLU A 55 -6.60 -3.52 -7.42
C GLU A 55 -6.46 -3.00 -5.98
N GLN A 56 -7.23 -3.57 -5.04
CA GLN A 56 -7.19 -3.19 -3.63
C GLN A 56 -6.69 -4.33 -2.76
N GLU A 57 -5.69 -4.06 -1.94
CA GLU A 57 -5.10 -5.04 -1.03
C GLU A 57 -4.82 -4.43 0.34
N HIS A 58 -4.60 -5.30 1.32
CA HIS A 58 -4.26 -4.92 2.68
C HIS A 58 -3.05 -5.72 3.17
N LEU A 59 -2.17 -5.06 3.89
CA LEU A 59 -1.02 -5.67 4.57
C LEU A 59 -1.06 -5.30 6.05
N THR A 60 -1.18 -6.30 6.90
CA THR A 60 -0.99 -6.15 8.35
C THR A 60 0.47 -6.44 8.68
N VAL A 61 1.16 -5.55 9.39
CA VAL A 61 2.59 -5.71 9.73
C VAL A 61 2.78 -6.65 10.92
N GLU A 62 2.10 -6.38 12.03
CA GLU A 62 2.13 -7.22 13.23
C GLU A 62 0.75 -7.81 13.49
N VAL A 63 0.65 -9.10 13.81
CA VAL A 63 -0.60 -9.72 14.28
C VAL A 63 -0.77 -9.58 15.79
N SER A 64 0.34 -9.44 16.53
CA SER A 64 0.37 -9.09 17.95
C SER A 64 1.71 -8.43 18.27
N ARG A 65 1.91 -7.90 19.49
CA ARG A 65 3.11 -7.10 19.83
C ARG A 65 4.40 -7.88 19.52
N HIS A 66 5.18 -7.37 18.58
CA HIS A 66 6.43 -7.97 18.08
C HIS A 66 6.28 -9.34 17.38
N VAL A 67 5.07 -9.70 16.98
CA VAL A 67 4.80 -10.90 16.15
C VAL A 67 4.39 -10.42 14.77
N TYR A 68 5.31 -10.51 13.83
CA TYR A 68 5.07 -10.13 12.44
C TYR A 68 4.09 -11.09 11.76
N SER A 69 3.29 -10.55 10.84
CA SER A 69 2.37 -11.36 10.05
C SER A 69 3.13 -12.24 9.05
N PRO A 70 2.59 -13.41 8.67
CA PRO A 70 3.18 -14.25 7.63
C PRO A 70 3.38 -13.50 6.30
N GLU A 71 2.43 -12.63 5.92
CA GLU A 71 2.49 -11.84 4.70
C GLU A 71 3.66 -10.84 4.74
N TYR A 72 3.85 -10.17 5.87
CA TYR A 72 4.96 -9.23 6.06
C TYR A 72 6.31 -9.94 6.09
N VAL A 73 6.40 -11.10 6.76
CA VAL A 73 7.61 -11.93 6.76
C VAL A 73 7.94 -12.41 5.35
N SER A 74 6.95 -12.88 4.60
CA SER A 74 7.13 -13.32 3.22
C SER A 74 7.65 -12.20 2.32
N LEU A 75 7.07 -10.99 2.43
CA LEU A 75 7.49 -9.81 1.68
C LEU A 75 8.97 -9.43 1.94
N LEU A 76 9.43 -9.63 3.17
CA LEU A 76 10.77 -9.25 3.61
C LEU A 76 11.78 -10.38 3.54
N LYS A 77 11.35 -11.60 3.23
CA LYS A 77 12.18 -12.81 3.24
C LYS A 77 13.46 -12.65 2.40
N ASP A 78 13.36 -12.01 1.25
CA ASP A 78 14.50 -11.81 0.34
C ASP A 78 15.45 -10.68 0.80
N PHE A 79 15.03 -9.87 1.77
CA PHE A 79 15.78 -8.74 2.30
C PHE A 79 16.35 -8.99 3.71
N TYR A 80 15.84 -9.99 4.43
CA TYR A 80 16.36 -10.37 5.74
C TYR A 80 17.41 -11.46 5.61
N LEU A 81 18.66 -11.08 5.89
CA LEU A 81 19.79 -12.02 5.95
C LEU A 81 19.71 -12.99 7.14
N LYS A 82 18.85 -12.71 8.14
CA LYS A 82 18.58 -13.54 9.32
C LYS A 82 17.17 -13.24 9.83
N LEU A 83 16.27 -14.21 9.72
CA LEU A 83 14.92 -14.16 10.28
C LEU A 83 14.74 -15.38 11.20
#